data_AF-A0A1M4MYS5-F1
#
_entry.id   AF-A0A1M4MYS5-F1
#
_cell.length_a   1.000
_cell.length_b   1.000
_cell.length_c   1.000
_cell.angle_alpha   90.00
_cell.angle_beta   90.00
_cell.angle_gamma   90.00
#
_symmetry.space_group_name_H-M   'P 1'
#
loop_
_entity.id
_entity.type
_entity.pdbx_description
1 polymer ?
#
loop_
_entity_poly.entity_id
_entity_poly.type
_entity_poly.pdbx_seq_one_letter_code
_entity_poly.pdbx_strand_id
1 'polypeptide(L)' 'MGLFDDRQRAFEARFAYEEDKAFRVSALRSRMMAAWAADLMGKTGPEAQDYVNSIVHD' A
#
# COMPACT_ATOMS: atom_id res chain seq x y z
N MET A 1 -22.22 25.29 14.47
CA MET A 1 -21.73 23.93 14.16
C MET A 1 -22.51 22.98 15.06
N GLY A 2 -23.29 22.08 14.46
CA GLY A 2 -24.15 21.14 15.20
C GLY A 2 -23.50 19.78 15.42
N LEU A 3 -24.10 18.97 16.29
CA LEU A 3 -23.65 17.59 16.59
C LEU A 3 -23.52 16.72 15.32
N PHE A 4 -24.40 16.91 14.34
CA PHE A 4 -24.35 16.17 13.08
C PHE A 4 -23.16 16.60 12.21
N ASP A 5 -22.90 17.91 12.10
CA ASP A 5 -21.75 18.44 11.36
C ASP A 5 -20.44 17.92 11.97
N ASP A 6 -20.36 17.86 13.30
CA ASP A 6 -19.16 17.41 14.02
C ASP A 6 -18.88 15.92 13.78
N ARG A 7 -19.94 15.10 13.73
CA ARG A 7 -19.83 13.69 13.37
C ARG A 7 -19.40 13.52 11.92
N GLN A 8 -19.98 14.28 11.00
CA GLN A 8 -19.62 14.21 9.58
C GLN A 8 -18.12 14.48 9.39
N ARG A 9 -17.60 15.57 9.96
CA ARG A 9 -16.17 15.91 9.86
C ARG A 9 -15.27 14.83 10.48
N ALA A 10 -15.69 14.23 11.59
CA ALA A 10 -14.96 13.14 12.21
C ALA A 10 -14.91 11.88 11.31
N PHE A 11 -16.02 11.55 10.63
CA PHE A 11 -16.06 10.44 9.69
C PHE A 11 -15.19 10.70 8.45
N GLU A 12 -15.26 11.89 7.86
CA GLU A 12 -14.44 12.27 6.70
C GLU A 12 -12.94 12.22 7.04
N ALA A 13 -12.54 12.76 8.19
CA ALA A 13 -11.15 12.72 8.65
C ALA A 13 -10.66 11.28 8.90
N ARG A 14 -11.50 10.45 9.53
CA ARG A 14 -11.18 9.04 9.76
C ARG A 14 -11.06 8.27 8.45
N PHE A 15 -11.98 8.46 7.52
CA PHE A 15 -11.97 7.82 6.22
C PHE A 15 -10.71 8.17 5.43
N ALA A 16 -10.35 9.45 5.36
CA ALA A 16 -9.13 9.89 4.68
C ALA A 16 -7.87 9.26 5.28
N TYR A 17 -7.80 9.17 6.62
CA TYR A 17 -6.70 8.51 7.31
C TYR A 17 -6.64 7.00 7.04
N GLU A 18 -7.79 6.32 7.06
CA GLU A 18 -7.87 4.88 6.81
C GLU A 18 -7.49 4.53 5.36
N GLU A 19 -7.96 5.31 4.37
CA GLU A 19 -7.63 5.11 2.96
C GLU A 19 -6.14 5.32 2.67
N ASP A 20 -5.51 6.39 3.18
CA ASP A 20 -4.07 6.61 3.02
C ASP A 20 -3.26 5.45 3.63
N LYS A 21 -3.68 4.97 4.81
CA LYS A 21 -3.03 3.84 5.47
C LYS A 21 -3.21 2.54 4.70
N ALA A 22 -4.42 2.27 4.22
CA ALA A 22 -4.73 1.07 3.44
C ALA A 22 -3.91 1.03 2.14
N PHE A 23 -3.81 2.16 1.44
CA PHE A 23 -3.00 2.30 0.24
C PHE A 23 -1.52 1.97 0.52
N ARG A 24 -0.93 2.59 1.54
CA ARG A 24 0.48 2.37 1.91
C ARG A 24 0.74 0.92 2.31
N VAL A 25 -0.12 0.33 3.14
CA VAL A 25 0.02 -1.05 3.60
C VAL A 25 -0.11 -2.02 2.42
N SER A 26 -1.04 -1.79 1.50
CA SER A 26 -1.19 -2.61 0.30
C SER A 26 0.08 -2.59 -0.56
N ALA A 27 0.62 -1.41 -0.84
CA ALA A 27 1.84 -1.26 -1.63
C ALA A 27 3.08 -1.90 -0.97
N LEU A 28 3.21 -1.77 0.35
CA LEU A 28 4.28 -2.42 1.12
C LEU A 28 4.17 -3.94 1.09
N ARG A 29 2.95 -4.45 1.29
CA ARG A 29 2.66 -5.89 1.24
C ARG A 29 2.99 -6.47 -0.13
N SER A 30 2.57 -5.81 -1.21
CA SER A 30 2.88 -6.25 -2.58
C SER A 30 4.39 -6.26 -2.84
N ARG A 31 5.11 -5.20 -2.42
CA ARG A 31 6.59 -5.16 -2.51
C ARG A 31 7.26 -6.32 -1.77
N MET A 32 6.84 -6.60 -0.54
CA MET A 32 7.41 -7.68 0.27
C MET A 32 7.16 -9.06 -0.36
N MET A 33 5.93 -9.30 -0.82
CA MET A 33 5.61 -10.56 -1.50
C MET A 33 6.39 -10.73 -2.81
N ALA A 34 6.52 -9.67 -3.61
CA ALA A 34 7.28 -9.70 -4.85
C ALA A 34 8.77 -9.94 -4.59
N ALA A 35 9.35 -9.32 -3.56
CA ALA A 35 10.75 -9.53 -3.20
C ALA A 35 11.00 -10.97 -2.72
N TRP A 36 10.09 -11.52 -1.91
CA TRP A 36 10.14 -12.93 -1.51
C TRP A 36 10.05 -13.87 -2.71
N ALA A 37 9.14 -13.61 -3.65
CA ALA A 37 9.02 -14.40 -4.87
C ALA A 37 10.26 -14.29 -5.77
N ALA A 38 10.87 -13.10 -5.89
CA ALA A 38 12.11 -12.89 -6.63
C ALA A 38 13.27 -13.75 -6.07
N ASP A 39 13.38 -13.81 -4.74
CA ASP A 39 14.37 -14.64 -4.03
C ASP A 39 14.16 -16.14 -4.31
N LEU A 40 12.91 -16.62 -4.25
CA LEU A 40 12.58 -18.00 -4.62
C LEU A 40 12.91 -18.34 -6.09
N MET A 41 12.83 -17.34 -6.97
CA MET A 41 13.18 -17.48 -8.39
C MET A 41 14.70 -17.35 -8.65
N GLY A 42 15.51 -17.08 -7.63
CA GLY A 42 16.95 -16.87 -7.76
C GLY A 42 17.33 -15.56 -8.45
N LYS A 43 16.39 -14.61 -8.56
CA LYS A 43 16.67 -13.28 -9.15
C LYS A 43 17.51 -12.45 -8.19
N THR A 44 18.48 -11.71 -8.71
CA THR A 44 19.35 -10.87 -7.87
C THR A 44 19.61 -9.51 -8.52
N GLY A 45 20.01 -8.54 -7.70
CA GLY A 45 20.41 -7.21 -8.16
C GLY A 45 19.29 -6.53 -9.00
N PRO A 46 19.62 -5.96 -10.17
CA PRO A 46 18.64 -5.27 -11.02
C PRO A 46 17.44 -6.14 -11.41
N GLU A 47 17.64 -7.44 -11.65
CA GLU A 47 16.58 -8.33 -12.08
C GLU A 47 15.50 -8.53 -11.00
N ALA A 48 15.92 -8.60 -9.74
CA ALA A 48 14.99 -8.67 -8.61
C ALA A 48 14.22 -7.35 -8.45
N GLN A 49 14.91 -6.21 -8.65
CA GLN A 49 14.29 -4.88 -8.58
C GLN A 49 13.22 -4.71 -9.67
N ASP A 50 13.52 -5.13 -10.91
CA ASP A 50 12.61 -5.07 -12.04
C ASP A 50 11.37 -5.96 -11.82
N TYR A 51 11.57 -7.15 -11.25
CA TYR A 51 10.47 -8.05 -10.88
C TYR A 51 9.57 -7.46 -9.78
N VAL A 52 10.14 -6.81 -8.76
CA VAL A 52 9.35 -6.13 -7.73
C VAL A 52 8.56 -4.97 -8.33
N ASN A 53 9.18 -4.19 -9.22
CA ASN A 53 8.55 -3.04 -9.85
C ASN A 53 7.39 -3.46 -10.77
N SER A 54 7.53 -4.54 -11.54
CA SER A 54 6.43 -5.01 -12.41
C SER A 54 5.17 -5.42 -11.64
N ILE A 55 5.31 -5.91 -10.41
CA ILE A 55 4.17 -6.36 -9.58
C ILE A 55 3.52 -5.20 -8.81
N VAL A 56 4.26 -4.14 -8.52
CA VAL A 56 3.78 -3.02 -7.70
C VAL A 56 3.17 -1.90 -8.57
N HIS A 57 3.45 -1.91 -9.87
CA HIS A 57 2.98 -0.90 -10.83
C HIS A 57 1.79 -1.34 -11.72
N ASP A 58 1.36 -2.61 -11.67
CA ASP A 58 0.08 -3.10 -12.23
C ASP A 58 -1.07 -2.91 -11.23
#